data_AF-A0A7S2H2I3-F1
#
_entry.id   AF-A0A7S2H2I3-F1
#
_cell.length_a   1.000
_cell.length_b   1.000
_cell.length_c   1.000
_cell.angle_alpha   90.00
_cell.angle_beta   90.00
_cell.angle_gamma   90.00
#
_symmetry.space_group_name_H-M   'P 1'
#
loop_
_entity.id
_entity.type
_entity.pdbx_description
1 polymer ?
#
loop_
_entity_poly.entity_id
_entity_poly.type
_entity_poly.pdbx_seq_one_letter_code
_entity_poly.pdbx_strand_id
1 'polypeptide(L)'
;GAANSLDDIRGGGRDAARYHIVSALEELAGCKMPRAQHAKLLNWRTSQAQRPLRSEPRAEDTVITSEAGHLIFTGDWCVESSFEGCNLAAQAAATAASTAIARILNKSTPSAGS
;
A
#
# COMPACT_ATOMS: atom_id res chain seq x y z
N GLY A 1 -10.13 -25.88 -15.16
CA GLY A 1 -9.82 -24.47 -15.49
C GLY A 1 -8.39 -24.22 -15.09
N ALA A 2 -7.52 -23.95 -16.05
CA ALA A 2 -6.10 -23.78 -15.82
C ALA A 2 -5.83 -22.50 -15.02
N ALA A 3 -5.04 -22.63 -13.96
CA ALA A 3 -4.51 -21.51 -13.22
C ALA A 3 -3.58 -20.70 -14.16
N ASN A 4 -3.94 -19.43 -14.38
CA ASN A 4 -3.09 -18.47 -15.10
C ASN A 4 -1.85 -18.15 -14.25
N SER A 5 -0.86 -19.05 -14.25
CA SER A 5 0.48 -18.71 -13.80
C SER A 5 1.05 -17.71 -14.81
N LEU A 6 1.26 -16.48 -14.34
CA LEU A 6 1.96 -15.42 -15.08
C LEU A 6 3.48 -15.63 -15.04
N ASP A 7 3.96 -16.74 -14.49
CA ASP A 7 5.38 -16.96 -14.18
C ASP A 7 6.23 -17.18 -15.46
N ASP A 8 5.59 -17.48 -16.60
CA ASP A 8 6.26 -17.68 -17.89
C ASP A 8 6.18 -16.48 -18.86
N ILE A 9 5.57 -15.36 -18.46
CA ILE A 9 5.59 -14.14 -19.30
C ILE A 9 6.95 -13.46 -19.14
N ARG A 10 7.91 -13.83 -19.99
CA ARG A 10 9.12 -13.03 -20.18
C ARG A 10 8.73 -11.65 -20.68
N GLY A 11 8.80 -10.65 -19.80
CA GLY A 11 8.51 -9.26 -20.17
C GLY A 11 9.47 -8.79 -21.27
N GLY A 12 8.94 -8.42 -22.44
CA GLY A 12 9.71 -7.94 -23.60
C GLY A 12 10.38 -6.57 -23.43
N GLY A 13 10.50 -6.07 -22.19
CA GLY A 13 11.08 -4.77 -21.89
C GLY A 13 10.22 -3.58 -22.33
N ARG A 14 10.82 -2.38 -22.25
CA ARG A 14 10.11 -1.11 -22.47
C ARG A 14 9.62 -0.94 -23.90
N ASP A 15 10.43 -1.34 -24.87
CA ASP A 15 10.13 -1.13 -26.29
C ASP A 15 9.01 -2.06 -26.77
N ALA A 16 8.97 -3.32 -26.31
CA ALA A 16 7.87 -4.22 -26.62
C ALA A 16 6.56 -3.72 -26.02
N ALA A 17 6.56 -3.29 -24.75
CA ALA A 17 5.36 -2.73 -24.12
C ALA A 17 4.85 -1.48 -24.88
N ARG A 18 5.76 -0.59 -25.28
CA ARG A 18 5.41 0.60 -26.08
C ARG A 18 4.82 0.22 -27.44
N TYR A 19 5.42 -0.74 -28.13
CA TYR A 19 4.94 -1.23 -29.41
C TYR A 19 3.51 -1.79 -29.30
N HIS A 20 3.27 -2.68 -28.33
CA HIS A 20 1.96 -3.30 -28.15
C HIS A 20 0.87 -2.30 -27.76
N ILE A 21 1.17 -1.31 -26.91
CA ILE A 21 0.22 -0.25 -26.55
C ILE A 21 -0.16 0.57 -27.78
N VAL A 22 0.82 1.00 -28.58
CA VAL A 22 0.55 1.80 -29.79
C VAL A 22 -0.27 1.00 -30.79
N SER A 23 0.11 -0.26 -31.05
CA SER A 23 -0.61 -1.13 -31.97
C SER A 23 -2.08 -1.31 -31.56
N ALA A 24 -2.34 -1.54 -30.27
CA ALA A 24 -3.71 -1.70 -29.76
C ALA A 24 -4.54 -0.40 -29.88
N LEU A 25 -3.91 0.75 -29.65
CA LEU A 25 -4.57 2.05 -29.82
C LEU A 25 -4.88 2.35 -31.30
N GLU A 26 -3.97 2.01 -32.21
CA GLU A 26 -4.19 2.17 -33.65
C GLU A 26 -5.33 1.28 -34.17
N GLU A 27 -5.43 0.04 -33.67
CA GLU A 27 -6.52 -0.86 -33.98
C GLU A 27 -7.87 -0.31 -33.49
N LEU A 28 -7.93 0.16 -32.24
CA LEU A 28 -9.15 0.77 -31.68
C LEU A 28 -9.56 2.08 -32.38
N ALA A 29 -8.58 2.90 -32.77
CA ALA A 29 -8.83 4.17 -33.43
C ALA A 29 -9.11 4.03 -34.94
N GLY A 30 -8.76 2.89 -35.55
CA GLY A 30 -8.85 2.66 -36.99
C GLY A 30 -7.92 3.55 -37.81
N CYS A 31 -6.91 4.16 -37.18
CA CYS A 31 -5.98 5.07 -37.82
C CYS A 31 -4.60 5.04 -37.15
N LYS A 32 -3.60 5.61 -37.82
CA LYS A 32 -2.25 5.73 -37.24
C LYS A 32 -2.24 6.71 -36.08
N MET A 33 -1.64 6.31 -34.97
CA MET A 33 -1.52 7.12 -33.77
C MET A 33 -0.19 7.90 -33.80
N PRO A 34 -0.15 9.14 -33.28
CA PRO A 34 1.10 9.85 -33.08
C PRO A 34 2.06 9.05 -32.19
N ARG A 35 3.32 8.92 -32.61
CA ARG A 35 4.34 8.23 -31.80
C ARG A 35 4.60 9.02 -30.51
N ALA A 36 4.29 8.43 -29.36
CA ALA A 36 4.68 8.98 -28.06
C ALA A 36 6.20 9.15 -27.99
N GLN A 37 6.71 10.36 -27.71
CA GLN A 37 8.17 10.60 -27.66
C GLN A 37 8.81 10.01 -26.39
N HIS A 38 8.02 9.91 -25.32
CA HIS A 38 8.46 9.41 -24.02
C HIS A 38 7.46 8.39 -23.49
N ALA A 39 7.98 7.33 -22.87
CA ALA A 39 7.17 6.35 -22.17
C ALA A 39 7.83 6.03 -20.82
N LYS A 40 7.05 6.10 -19.74
CA LYS A 40 7.47 5.69 -18.41
C LYS A 40 6.67 4.45 -18.03
N LEU A 41 7.37 3.36 -17.77
CA LEU A 41 6.77 2.14 -17.23
C LEU A 41 7.07 2.07 -15.74
N LEU A 42 6.03 1.91 -14.94
CA LEU A 42 6.13 1.72 -13.51
C LEU A 42 5.96 0.23 -13.20
N ASN A 43 7.05 -0.43 -12.81
CA ASN A 43 7.00 -1.82 -12.36
C ASN A 43 6.78 -1.83 -10.83
N TRP A 44 5.53 -1.64 -10.44
CA TRP A 44 5.14 -1.59 -9.03
C TRP A 44 5.48 -2.88 -8.29
N ARG A 45 5.31 -4.03 -8.93
CA ARG A 45 5.51 -5.35 -8.30
C ARG A 45 6.96 -5.62 -7.91
N THR A 46 7.93 -5.11 -8.67
CA THR A 46 9.37 -5.20 -8.32
C THR A 46 9.80 -4.11 -7.34
N SER A 47 8.95 -3.11 -7.10
CA SER A 47 9.21 -1.97 -6.22
C SER A 47 8.48 -2.06 -4.88
N GLN A 48 7.61 -3.06 -4.72
CA GLN A 48 6.91 -3.33 -3.46
C GLN A 48 7.88 -3.94 -2.44
N ALA A 49 8.05 -3.26 -1.30
CA ALA A 49 8.65 -3.85 -0.12
C ALA A 49 7.65 -4.88 0.48
N GLN A 50 7.75 -6.13 0.04
CA GLN A 50 6.97 -7.30 0.49
C GLN A 50 5.43 -7.24 0.35
N ARG A 51 4.81 -8.42 0.36
CA ARG A 51 3.36 -8.62 0.27
C ARG A 51 2.64 -7.95 1.45
N PRO A 52 1.38 -7.48 1.26
CA PRO A 52 0.58 -7.00 2.37
C PRO A 52 0.51 -8.07 3.48
N LEU A 53 0.73 -7.65 4.73
CA LEU A 53 0.78 -8.53 5.90
C LEU A 53 -0.56 -9.26 6.18
N ARG A 54 -1.66 -8.82 5.57
CA ARG A 54 -3.00 -9.40 5.75
C ARG A 54 -3.73 -9.47 4.41
N SER A 55 -4.45 -10.57 4.21
CA SER A 55 -5.28 -10.83 3.02
C SER A 55 -6.66 -10.19 3.08
N GLU A 56 -7.14 -9.78 4.26
CA GLU A 56 -8.46 -9.18 4.48
C GLU A 56 -8.38 -8.18 5.67
N PRO A 57 -8.66 -6.88 5.50
CA PRO A 57 -8.75 -5.94 6.60
C PRO A 57 -10.13 -6.05 7.29
N ARG A 58 -10.15 -6.15 8.62
CA ARG A 58 -11.38 -5.94 9.40
C ARG A 58 -11.54 -4.44 9.64
N ALA A 59 -12.78 -3.93 9.57
CA ALA A 59 -13.09 -2.51 9.72
C ALA A 59 -12.63 -1.88 11.05
N GLU A 60 -12.35 -2.72 12.04
CA GLU A 60 -11.92 -2.38 13.40
C GLU A 60 -10.39 -2.38 13.59
N ASP A 61 -9.61 -2.70 12.53
CA ASP A 61 -8.15 -2.83 12.56
C ASP A 61 -7.41 -1.64 11.91
N THR A 62 -7.86 -0.41 12.13
CA THR A 62 -7.24 0.82 11.54
C THR A 62 -5.79 1.05 12.02
N VAL A 63 -5.38 0.39 13.11
CA VAL A 63 -4.03 0.46 13.69
C VAL A 63 -3.65 -0.91 14.25
N ILE A 64 -2.49 -1.43 13.86
CA ILE A 64 -1.91 -2.62 14.50
C ILE A 64 -0.93 -2.15 15.57
N THR A 65 -1.15 -2.57 16.81
CA THR A 65 -0.24 -2.28 17.92
C THR A 65 0.42 -3.56 18.43
N SER A 66 1.66 -3.43 18.92
CA SER A 66 2.40 -4.49 19.61
C SER A 66 3.03 -3.92 20.88
N GLU A 67 3.59 -4.79 21.73
CA GLU A 67 4.32 -4.40 22.94
C GLU A 67 3.51 -3.46 23.86
N ALA A 68 2.26 -3.83 24.14
CA ALA A 68 1.32 -3.03 24.95
C ALA A 68 1.09 -1.59 24.43
N GLY A 69 1.27 -1.36 23.13
CA GLY A 69 1.11 -0.05 22.49
C GLY A 69 2.41 0.76 22.40
N HIS A 70 3.56 0.16 22.73
CA HIS A 70 4.87 0.79 22.54
C HIS A 70 5.30 0.78 21.07
N LEU A 71 4.82 -0.22 20.31
CA LEU A 71 5.04 -0.31 18.88
C LEU A 71 3.71 -0.17 18.15
N ILE A 72 3.66 0.75 17.18
CA ILE A 72 2.46 1.09 16.42
C ILE A 72 2.81 1.02 14.93
N PHE A 73 2.10 0.17 14.20
CA PHE A 73 2.26 0.01 12.76
C PHE A 73 1.15 0.79 12.04
N THR A 74 1.54 1.47 10.96
CA THR A 74 0.66 2.31 10.14
C THR A 74 1.01 2.17 8.66
N GLY A 75 0.07 2.55 7.80
CA GLY A 75 0.16 2.47 6.35
C GLY A 75 -1.22 2.27 5.72
N ASP A 76 -1.32 2.50 4.40
CA ASP A 76 -2.56 2.31 3.63
C ASP A 76 -3.16 0.92 3.82
N TRP A 77 -2.31 -0.11 3.87
CA TRP A 77 -2.70 -1.49 4.11
C TRP A 77 -3.45 -1.76 5.44
N CYS A 78 -3.41 -0.82 6.41
CA CYS A 78 -4.20 -0.92 7.65
C CYS A 78 -5.67 -0.53 7.46
N VAL A 79 -6.03 0.18 6.38
CA VAL A 79 -7.38 0.73 6.17
C VAL A 79 -7.89 0.37 4.78
N GLU A 80 -7.25 0.93 3.76
CA GLU A 80 -7.50 0.71 2.35
C GLU A 80 -6.25 1.13 1.55
N SER A 81 -5.98 0.50 0.41
CA SER A 81 -4.81 0.84 -0.42
C SER A 81 -5.05 2.11 -1.24
N SER A 82 -5.15 3.24 -0.53
CA SER A 82 -5.38 4.57 -1.07
C SER A 82 -4.54 5.60 -0.31
N PHE A 83 -4.39 6.79 -0.91
CA PHE A 83 -3.74 7.90 -0.21
C PHE A 83 -4.53 8.33 1.03
N GLU A 84 -5.87 8.30 0.96
CA GLU A 84 -6.71 8.63 2.11
C GLU A 84 -6.58 7.57 3.21
N GLY A 85 -6.48 6.29 2.84
CA GLY A 85 -6.19 5.19 3.76
C GLY A 85 -4.88 5.41 4.53
N CYS A 86 -3.82 5.87 3.86
CA CYS A 86 -2.57 6.29 4.52
C CYS A 86 -2.79 7.39 5.55
N ASN A 87 -3.55 8.42 5.20
CA ASN A 87 -3.83 9.57 6.08
C ASN A 87 -4.63 9.13 7.32
N LEU A 88 -5.69 8.37 7.13
CA LEU A 88 -6.52 7.83 8.20
C LEU A 88 -5.72 6.90 9.13
N ALA A 89 -4.90 6.01 8.56
CA ALA A 89 -4.02 5.13 9.33
C ALA A 89 -3.02 5.91 10.18
N ALA A 90 -2.47 7.00 9.66
CA ALA A 90 -1.52 7.84 10.38
C ALA A 90 -2.19 8.60 11.54
N GLN A 91 -3.38 9.15 11.32
CA GLN A 91 -4.16 9.83 12.37
C GLN A 91 -4.54 8.86 13.50
N ALA A 92 -4.99 7.66 13.14
CA ALA A 92 -5.35 6.63 14.10
C ALA A 92 -4.11 6.18 14.90
N ALA A 93 -2.96 6.00 14.24
CA ALA A 93 -1.69 5.66 14.90
C ALA A 93 -1.24 6.75 15.87
N ALA A 94 -1.35 8.03 15.50
CA ALA A 94 -1.02 9.15 16.38
C ALA A 94 -1.93 9.19 17.63
N THR A 95 -3.21 8.90 17.45
CA THR A 95 -4.18 8.81 18.56
C THR A 95 -3.84 7.65 19.51
N ALA A 96 -3.50 6.48 18.95
CA ALA A 96 -3.08 5.32 19.72
C ALA A 96 -1.78 5.59 20.52
N ALA A 97 -0.80 6.24 19.89
CA ALA A 97 0.46 6.62 20.53
C ALA A 97 0.23 7.57 21.70
N SER A 98 -0.58 8.61 21.49
CA SER A 98 -0.94 9.59 22.53
C SER A 98 -1.61 8.91 23.73
N THR A 99 -2.53 7.98 23.46
CA THR A 99 -3.21 7.21 24.51
C THR A 99 -2.23 6.31 25.28
N ALA A 100 -1.31 5.65 24.59
CA ALA A 100 -0.30 4.80 25.22
C ALA A 100 0.62 5.61 26.15
N ILE A 101 1.11 6.77 25.68
CA ILE A 101 1.94 7.69 26.47
C ILE A 101 1.20 8.16 27.72
N ALA A 102 -0.07 8.57 27.58
CA ALA A 102 -0.88 9.01 28.72
C ALA A 102 -1.03 7.92 29.79
N ARG A 103 -1.22 6.65 29.39
CA ARG A 103 -1.28 5.52 30.33
C ARG A 103 0.05 5.31 31.06
N ILE A 104 1.17 5.45 30.37
CA ILE A 104 2.51 5.31 30.97
C ILE A 104 2.69 6.40 32.03
N LEU A 105 2.40 7.66 31.69
CA LEU A 105 2.52 8.78 32.62
C LEU A 105 1.63 8.64 33.85
N ASN A 106 0.38 8.21 33.67
CA ASN A 106 -0.56 8.03 34.79
C ASN A 106 -0.16 6.87 35.72
N LYS A 107 0.50 5.83 35.21
CA LYS A 107 1.11 4.76 36.03
C LYS A 107 2.34 5.24 36.81
N SER A 108 3.00 6.31 36.38
CA SER A 108 4.20 6.86 37.02
C SER A 108 3.90 7.79 38.18
N THR A 109 2.66 8.25 38.36
CA THR A 109 2.23 8.96 39.58
C THR A 109 1.96 7.94 40.69
N PRO A 110 2.80 7.85 41.74
CA PRO A 110 2.48 7.01 42.88
C PRO A 110 1.22 7.58 43.54
N SER A 111 0.26 6.71 43.89
CA SER A 111 -0.82 7.08 44.79
C SER A 111 -0.18 7.63 46.05
N ALA A 112 -0.34 8.93 46.32
CA ALA A 112 -0.01 9.48 47.61
C ALA A 112 -0.81 8.67 48.64
N GLY A 113 -0.09 7.84 49.39
CA GLY A 113 -0.68 6.91 50.34
C GLY A 113 -1.52 7.66 51.37
N SER A 114 -2.70 7.11 51.63
CA SER A 114 -3.52 7.35 52.81
C SER A 114 -3.46 6.13 53.71
#